data_AF-A0A2V9KXL6-F1
#
_entry.id   AF-A0A2V9KXL6-F1
#
_cell.length_a   1.000
_cell.length_b   1.000
_cell.length_c   1.000
_cell.angle_alpha   90.00
_cell.angle_beta   90.00
_cell.angle_gamma   90.00
#
_symmetry.space_group_name_H-M   'P 1'
#
loop_
_entity.id
_entity.type
_entity.pdbx_description
1 polymer ?
#
loop_
_entity_poly.entity_id
_entity_poly.type
_entity_poly.pdbx_seq_one_letter_code
_entity_poly.pdbx_strand_id
1 'polypeptide(L)'
;GVRTAFTHTQLQLLQGSLPYSPITRKASNSFNEQRSGDVFMVQDPFAVTVPPGTEAHHGAPWSYDAQVPLILWGSVFKPGIYAVPCEPIDLAPTLAVALGLTQPSGAQGRPLSIALK
;
A
#
# COMPACT_ATOMS: atom_id res chain seq x y z
N GLY A 1 13.12 -4.12 -17.84
CA GLY A 1 13.81 -5.31 -17.32
C GLY A 1 13.33 -5.56 -15.91
N VAL A 2 14.14 -6.24 -15.10
CA VAL A 2 13.87 -6.44 -13.67
C VAL A 2 14.58 -5.33 -12.88
N ARG A 3 13.84 -4.61 -12.04
CA ARG A 3 14.40 -3.55 -11.19
C ARG A 3 15.11 -4.09 -9.97
N THR A 4 14.48 -5.04 -9.28
CA THR A 4 15.02 -5.73 -8.10
C THR A 4 14.28 -7.04 -7.88
N ALA A 5 14.90 -7.96 -7.15
CA ALA A 5 14.25 -9.17 -6.67
C ALA A 5 14.65 -9.41 -5.21
N PHE A 6 13.73 -9.98 -4.44
CA PHE A 6 13.93 -10.36 -3.05
C PHE A 6 13.66 -11.84 -2.89
N THR A 7 14.46 -12.53 -2.08
CA THR A 7 14.14 -13.89 -1.64
C THR A 7 13.14 -13.85 -0.47
N HIS A 8 12.44 -14.95 -0.25
CA HIS A 8 11.54 -15.13 0.89
C HIS A 8 12.24 -14.82 2.21
N THR A 9 13.44 -15.39 2.43
CA THR A 9 14.23 -15.12 3.63
C THR A 9 14.63 -13.63 3.75
N GLN A 10 14.95 -12.94 2.66
CA GLN A 10 15.23 -11.51 2.71
C GLN A 10 14.01 -10.73 3.17
N LEU A 11 12.81 -11.02 2.64
CA LEU A 11 11.57 -10.35 3.07
C LEU A 11 11.16 -10.72 4.49
N GLN A 12 11.37 -11.96 4.91
CA GLN A 12 11.14 -12.42 6.28
C GLN A 12 12.03 -11.66 7.27
N LEU A 13 13.32 -11.48 6.97
CA LEU A 13 14.25 -10.71 7.81
C LEU A 13 13.92 -9.21 7.83
N LEU A 14 13.39 -8.66 6.73
CA LEU A 14 12.99 -7.26 6.64
C LEU A 14 11.77 -6.92 7.51
N GLN A 15 10.94 -7.91 7.89
CA GLN A 15 9.84 -7.68 8.84
C GLN A 15 10.31 -7.22 10.23
N GLY A 16 11.63 -7.26 10.52
CA GLY A 16 12.24 -6.79 11.78
C GLY A 16 13.39 -5.79 11.62
N SER A 17 13.68 -5.26 10.43
CA SER A 17 14.81 -4.34 10.21
C SER A 17 14.52 -3.32 9.10
N LEU A 18 14.93 -2.05 9.34
CA LEU A 18 14.53 -0.86 8.58
C LEU A 18 14.66 -1.02 7.05
N PRO A 19 13.63 -0.67 6.25
CA PRO A 19 13.71 -0.79 4.80
C PRO A 19 14.59 0.29 4.17
N TYR A 20 15.56 -0.12 3.34
CA TYR A 20 16.50 0.76 2.64
C TYR A 20 15.87 1.60 1.50
N SER A 21 14.63 1.31 1.06
CA SER A 21 13.96 2.06 -0.03
C SER A 21 12.43 1.96 0.01
N PRO A 22 11.68 2.89 -0.63
CA PRO A 22 10.23 2.79 -0.77
C PRO A 22 9.74 1.49 -1.45
N ILE A 23 10.50 0.96 -2.42
CA ILE A 23 10.16 -0.30 -3.10
C ILE A 23 10.30 -1.48 -2.13
N THR A 24 11.38 -1.50 -1.34
CA THR A 24 11.60 -2.52 -0.31
C THR A 24 10.48 -2.49 0.74
N ARG A 25 10.05 -1.31 1.19
CA ARG A 25 8.89 -1.18 2.11
C ARG A 25 7.62 -1.76 1.50
N LYS A 26 7.31 -1.45 0.24
CA LYS A 26 6.14 -1.99 -0.46
C LYS A 26 6.21 -3.52 -0.59
N ALA A 27 7.36 -4.07 -0.99
CA ALA A 27 7.55 -5.51 -1.07
C ALA A 27 7.38 -6.19 0.29
N SER A 28 7.98 -5.62 1.35
CA SER A 28 7.83 -6.13 2.73
C SER A 28 6.38 -6.09 3.21
N ASN A 29 5.64 -5.01 2.93
CA ASN A 29 4.23 -4.89 3.30
C ASN A 29 3.32 -5.86 2.51
N SER A 30 3.77 -6.35 1.36
CA SER A 30 3.06 -7.34 0.54
C SER A 30 3.51 -8.79 0.80
N PHE A 31 4.43 -9.00 1.74
CA PHE A 31 4.95 -10.32 2.08
C PHE A 31 4.14 -10.96 3.21
N ASN A 32 3.81 -12.24 3.02
CA ASN A 32 3.22 -13.10 4.04
C ASN A 32 4.05 -14.38 4.13
N GLU A 33 4.65 -14.65 5.29
CA GLU A 33 5.59 -15.76 5.48
C GLU A 33 5.03 -17.13 5.05
N GLN A 34 3.74 -17.38 5.28
CA GLN A 34 3.10 -18.66 4.99
C GLN A 34 2.53 -18.76 3.57
N ARG A 35 2.35 -17.63 2.87
CA ARG A 35 1.60 -17.57 1.60
C ARG A 35 2.36 -16.97 0.43
N SER A 36 3.45 -16.27 0.68
CA SER A 36 4.31 -15.72 -0.36
C SER A 36 5.27 -16.79 -0.88
N GLY A 37 5.58 -16.73 -2.18
CA GLY A 37 6.54 -17.63 -2.80
C GLY A 37 8.00 -17.31 -2.44
N ASP A 38 8.91 -18.10 -2.99
CA ASP A 38 10.34 -18.06 -2.66
C ASP A 38 11.06 -16.80 -3.18
N VAL A 39 10.54 -16.20 -4.25
CA VAL A 39 11.11 -15.01 -4.90
C VAL A 39 10.02 -13.99 -5.19
N PHE A 40 10.26 -12.75 -4.77
CA PHE A 40 9.43 -11.59 -5.08
C PHE A 40 10.17 -10.68 -6.06
N MET A 41 9.64 -10.56 -7.28
CA MET A 41 10.27 -9.79 -8.35
C MET A 41 9.55 -8.46 -8.58
N VAL A 42 10.32 -7.39 -8.72
CA VAL A 42 9.83 -6.06 -9.11
C VAL A 42 10.39 -5.72 -10.49
N GLN A 43 9.49 -5.53 -11.45
CA GLN A 43 9.86 -5.08 -12.80
C GLN A 43 10.23 -3.60 -12.82
N ASP A 44 11.04 -3.19 -13.80
CA ASP A 44 11.26 -1.77 -14.09
C ASP A 44 9.94 -1.03 -14.38
N PRO A 45 9.90 0.30 -14.19
CA PRO A 45 8.74 1.09 -14.59
C PRO A 45 8.38 0.82 -16.07
N PHE A 46 7.08 0.65 -16.32
CA PHE A 46 6.49 0.37 -17.63
C PHE A 46 6.91 -0.96 -18.28
N ALA A 47 7.64 -1.83 -17.58
CA ALA A 47 7.84 -3.21 -18.02
C ALA A 47 6.62 -4.04 -17.62
N VAL A 48 5.86 -4.50 -18.61
CA VAL A 48 4.59 -5.21 -18.45
C VAL A 48 4.76 -6.65 -18.93
N THR A 49 4.52 -7.61 -18.04
CA THR A 49 4.46 -9.04 -18.38
C THR A 49 3.02 -9.49 -18.26
N VAL A 50 2.36 -9.70 -19.40
CA VAL A 50 0.94 -10.08 -19.45
C VAL A 50 0.72 -11.25 -20.42
N PRO A 51 -0.30 -12.09 -20.18
CA PRO A 51 -0.64 -13.17 -21.11
C PRO A 51 -1.04 -12.62 -22.50
N PRO A 52 -0.89 -13.43 -23.57
CA PRO A 52 -1.40 -13.08 -24.90
C PRO A 52 -2.88 -12.68 -24.84
N GLY A 53 -3.24 -11.60 -25.54
CA GLY A 53 -4.61 -11.05 -25.53
C GLY A 53 -4.90 -10.07 -24.39
N THR A 54 -3.92 -9.78 -23.52
CA THR A 54 -4.03 -8.71 -22.52
C THR A 54 -3.18 -7.51 -22.94
N GLU A 55 -3.81 -6.34 -23.01
CA GLU A 55 -3.15 -5.10 -23.47
C GLU A 55 -2.59 -4.27 -22.31
N ALA A 56 -3.23 -4.31 -21.15
CA ALA A 56 -2.82 -3.59 -19.94
C ALA A 56 -3.16 -4.40 -18.68
N HIS A 57 -2.36 -4.26 -17.64
CA HIS A 57 -2.57 -4.87 -16.33
C HIS A 57 -1.92 -4.02 -15.24
N HIS A 58 -2.35 -4.20 -13.98
CA HIS A 58 -1.81 -3.53 -12.80
C HIS A 58 -1.01 -4.49 -11.90
N GLY A 59 -0.41 -3.97 -10.83
CA GLY A 59 0.25 -4.75 -9.78
C GLY A 59 1.72 -4.41 -9.57
N ALA A 60 2.25 -3.47 -10.34
CA ALA A 60 3.58 -2.94 -10.11
C ALA A 60 3.57 -1.92 -8.95
N PRO A 61 4.69 -1.75 -8.22
CA PRO A 61 4.74 -0.85 -7.06
C PRO A 61 4.86 0.64 -7.44
N TRP A 62 4.79 0.97 -8.72
CA TRP A 62 5.00 2.31 -9.26
C TRP A 62 3.76 3.19 -9.10
N SER A 63 3.92 4.51 -9.17
CA SER A 63 2.83 5.46 -8.90
C SER A 63 1.63 5.29 -9.83
N TYR A 64 1.86 4.91 -11.10
CA TYR A 64 0.78 4.70 -12.07
C TYR A 64 -0.17 3.56 -11.70
N ASP A 65 0.26 2.61 -10.85
CA ASP A 65 -0.58 1.52 -10.32
C ASP A 65 -0.98 1.75 -8.87
N ALA A 66 -0.07 2.30 -8.05
CA ALA A 66 -0.23 2.37 -6.60
C ALA A 66 -0.93 3.65 -6.11
N GLN A 67 -0.98 4.72 -6.92
CA GLN A 67 -1.64 5.96 -6.54
C GLN A 67 -3.13 5.88 -6.85
N VAL A 68 -3.95 5.87 -5.80
CA VAL A 68 -5.41 5.78 -5.88
C VAL A 68 -6.07 7.01 -5.24
N PRO A 69 -7.24 7.46 -5.73
CA PRO A 69 -7.99 8.53 -5.10
C PRO A 69 -8.62 8.05 -3.79
N LEU A 70 -8.66 8.93 -2.78
CA LEU A 70 -9.43 8.75 -1.56
C LEU A 70 -10.43 9.89 -1.43
N ILE A 71 -11.72 9.56 -1.44
CA ILE A 71 -12.82 10.52 -1.28
C ILE A 71 -13.60 10.14 -0.04
N LEU A 72 -13.68 11.07 0.91
CA LEU A 72 -14.48 10.93 2.13
C LEU A 72 -15.68 11.88 2.03
N TRP A 73 -16.88 11.36 2.27
CA TRP A 73 -18.11 12.11 2.15
C TRP A 73 -19.06 11.81 3.31
N GLY A 74 -19.71 12.85 3.82
CA GLY A 74 -20.63 12.76 4.95
C GLY A 74 -20.49 13.93 5.92
N SER A 75 -21.45 14.04 6.86
CA SER A 75 -21.51 15.16 7.82
C SER A 75 -20.33 15.20 8.78
N VAL A 76 -19.65 14.08 9.01
CA VAL A 76 -18.48 13.94 9.90
C VAL A 76 -17.16 14.40 9.26
N PHE A 77 -17.15 14.69 7.96
CA PHE A 77 -15.95 15.11 7.23
C PHE A 77 -15.97 16.61 6.89
N LYS A 78 -14.80 17.24 6.97
CA LYS A 78 -14.55 18.63 6.58
C LYS A 78 -14.42 18.72 5.05
N PRO A 79 -15.26 19.50 4.34
CA PRO A 79 -15.11 19.72 2.91
C PRO A 79 -13.75 20.34 2.58
N GLY A 80 -13.05 19.80 1.59
CA GLY A 80 -11.76 20.31 1.18
C GLY A 80 -10.99 19.36 0.28
N ILE A 81 -9.88 19.86 -0.24
CA ILE A 81 -8.88 19.07 -0.96
C ILE A 81 -7.62 19.07 -0.10
N TYR A 82 -7.14 17.88 0.24
CA TYR A 82 -5.96 17.70 1.08
C TYR A 82 -4.84 17.09 0.23
N ALA A 83 -3.80 17.86 -0.05
CA ALA A 83 -2.64 17.42 -0.83
C ALA A 83 -1.54 16.78 0.06
N VAL A 84 -1.91 16.25 1.22
CA VAL A 84 -0.98 15.62 2.16
C VAL A 84 -0.77 14.14 1.83
N PRO A 85 0.42 13.57 2.07
CA PRO A 85 0.62 12.14 1.92
C PRO A 85 -0.32 11.31 2.80
N CYS A 86 -0.99 10.33 2.20
CA CYS A 86 -1.79 9.32 2.87
C CYS A 86 -1.62 7.96 2.18
N GLU A 87 -1.95 6.89 2.91
CA GLU A 87 -1.88 5.52 2.42
C GLU A 87 -3.29 4.88 2.49
N PRO A 88 -3.66 3.93 1.60
CA PRO A 88 -4.97 3.28 1.67
C PRO A 88 -5.29 2.64 3.03
N ILE A 89 -4.27 2.21 3.77
CA ILE A 89 -4.39 1.66 5.13
C ILE A 89 -4.86 2.68 6.18
N ASP A 90 -4.84 3.98 5.87
CA ASP A 90 -5.35 5.04 6.73
C ASP A 90 -6.89 5.11 6.73
N LEU A 91 -7.56 4.50 5.74
CA LEU A 91 -9.02 4.55 5.61
C LEU A 91 -9.74 3.91 6.81
N ALA A 92 -9.37 2.68 7.16
CA ALA A 92 -10.02 1.95 8.24
C ALA A 92 -9.93 2.67 9.61
N PRO A 93 -8.75 3.12 10.10
CA PRO A 93 -8.68 3.88 11.34
C PRO A 93 -9.35 5.25 11.26
N THR A 94 -9.39 5.90 10.08
CA THR A 94 -10.16 7.15 9.89
C THR A 94 -11.66 6.94 10.10
N LEU A 95 -12.22 5.87 9.52
CA LEU A 95 -13.63 5.53 9.69
C LEU A 95 -13.94 5.10 11.13
N ALA A 96 -13.05 4.35 11.78
CA ALA A 96 -13.22 3.98 13.18
C ALA A 96 -13.38 5.22 14.08
N VAL A 97 -12.51 6.22 13.91
CA VAL A 97 -12.63 7.51 14.64
C VAL A 97 -13.92 8.23 14.28
N ALA A 98 -14.27 8.32 12.99
CA ALA A 98 -15.49 8.98 12.53
C ALA A 98 -16.77 8.37 13.13
N LEU A 99 -16.74 7.07 13.41
CA LEU A 99 -17.86 6.29 13.96
C LEU A 99 -17.82 6.13 15.50
N GLY A 100 -16.77 6.64 16.17
CA GLY A 100 -16.59 6.43 17.60
C GLY A 100 -16.29 4.97 17.99
N LEU A 101 -15.66 4.20 17.10
CA LEU A 101 -15.30 2.80 17.29
C LEU A 101 -13.81 2.63 17.60
N THR A 102 -13.47 1.53 18.25
CA THR A 102 -12.07 1.08 18.38
C THR A 102 -11.51 0.73 17.01
N GLN A 103 -10.22 1.01 16.78
CA GLN A 103 -9.54 0.64 15.54
C GLN A 103 -9.44 -0.89 15.38
N PRO A 104 -9.38 -1.40 14.14
CA PRO A 104 -9.08 -2.80 13.90
C PRO A 104 -7.76 -3.21 14.55
N SER A 105 -7.68 -4.41 15.14
CA SER A 105 -6.49 -4.88 15.87
C SER A 105 -5.22 -4.96 15.02
N GLY A 106 -5.35 -5.13 13.71
CA GLY A 106 -4.25 -5.15 12.75
C GLY A 106 -4.03 -3.83 12.02
N ALA A 107 -4.65 -2.72 12.45
CA ALA A 107 -4.47 -1.42 11.81
C ALA A 107 -3.01 -0.95 11.96
N GLN A 108 -2.36 -0.64 10.84
CA GLN A 108 -1.02 -0.04 10.79
C GLN A 108 -1.05 1.41 10.29
N GLY A 109 -2.17 1.83 9.70
CA GLY A 109 -2.38 3.21 9.25
C GLY A 109 -2.74 4.14 10.40
N ARG A 110 -2.90 5.42 10.09
CA ARG A 110 -3.28 6.47 11.04
C ARG A 110 -4.59 7.14 10.62
N PRO A 111 -5.43 7.58 11.57
CA PRO A 111 -6.59 8.41 11.23
C PRO A 111 -6.17 9.70 10.50
N LEU A 112 -6.85 10.03 9.40
CA LEU A 112 -6.73 11.29 8.68
C LEU A 112 -7.53 12.38 9.40
N SER A 113 -7.08 12.76 10.60
CA SER A 113 -7.75 13.72 11.47
C SER A 113 -8.01 15.09 10.83
N ILE A 114 -7.16 15.49 9.87
CA ILE A 114 -7.33 16.73 9.10
C ILE A 114 -8.66 16.78 8.34
N ALA A 115 -9.19 15.62 7.94
CA ALA A 115 -10.44 15.51 7.20
C ALA A 115 -11.67 15.30 8.11
N LEU A 116 -11.49 15.04 9.40
CA LEU A 116 -12.58 14.82 10.36
C LEU A 116 -13.01 16.15 10.99
N LYS A 117 -14.30 16.33 11.31
CA LYS A 117 -14.78 17.52 12.00
C LYS A 117 -14.32 17.60 13.43
#